data_AF-A0A850DFT6-F1
#
_entry.id   AF-A0A850DFT6-F1
#
_cell.length_a   1.000
_cell.length_b   1.000
_cell.length_c   1.000
_cell.angle_alpha   90.00
_cell.angle_beta   90.00
_cell.angle_gamma   90.00
#
_symmetry.space_group_name_H-M   'P 1'
#
loop_
_entity.id
_entity.type
_entity.pdbx_description
1 polymer ?
#
loop_
_entity_poly.entity_id
_entity_poly.type
_entity_poly.pdbx_seq_one_letter_code
_entity_poly.pdbx_strand_id
1 'polypeptide(L)' 'MGLKKTTVMVDENDLAIIKRAARREGKPESEYFREAFHIAALRAQRWTEPLDLPQFSFGKDVTEDDVRNAVQEMGGPE' A
#
# COMPACT_ATOMS: atom_id res chain seq x y z
N MET A 1 -10.94 -11.02 -18.64
CA MET A 1 -11.15 -9.57 -18.41
C MET A 1 -10.32 -8.81 -19.42
N GLY A 2 -10.87 -7.80 -20.08
CA GLY A 2 -10.22 -7.06 -21.17
C GLY A 2 -9.56 -5.76 -20.70
N LEU A 3 -8.51 -5.33 -21.41
CA LEU A 3 -7.91 -4.01 -21.24
C LEU A 3 -8.93 -2.94 -21.67
N LYS A 4 -9.17 -1.94 -20.81
CA LYS A 4 -9.95 -0.74 -21.18
C LYS A 4 -9.01 0.42 -21.48
N LYS A 5 -9.29 1.15 -22.56
CA LYS A 5 -8.55 2.37 -22.91
C LYS A 5 -9.03 3.52 -22.04
N THR A 6 -8.11 4.21 -21.39
CA THR A 6 -8.33 5.47 -20.68
C THR A 6 -7.24 6.47 -21.09
N THR A 7 -7.55 7.76 -21.08
CA THR A 7 -6.59 8.83 -21.40
C THR A 7 -6.47 9.73 -20.18
N VAL A 8 -5.26 10.01 -19.74
CA VAL A 8 -4.97 10.82 -18.55
C VAL A 8 -3.87 11.82 -18.91
N MET A 9 -4.00 13.05 -18.43
CA MET A 9 -2.98 14.08 -18.54
C MET A 9 -1.97 13.90 -17.40
N VAL A 10 -0.68 13.97 -17.72
CA VAL A 10 0.42 13.81 -16.75
C VAL A 10 1.38 14.99 -16.86
N ASP A 11 2.18 15.20 -15.82
CA ASP A 11 3.25 16.18 -15.85
C ASP A 11 4.30 15.83 -16.92
N GLU A 12 4.83 16.85 -17.59
CA GLU A 12 5.79 16.68 -18.69
C GLU A 12 7.12 16.08 -18.20
N ASN A 13 7.58 16.48 -17.01
CA ASN A 13 8.83 15.99 -16.44
C ASN A 13 8.70 14.51 -16.02
N ASP A 14 7.58 14.13 -15.42
CA ASP A 14 7.30 12.73 -15.08
C ASP A 14 7.26 11.85 -16.34
N LEU A 15 6.60 12.33 -17.39
CA LEU A 15 6.58 11.66 -18.68
C LEU A 15 8.02 11.49 -19.22
N ALA A 16 8.83 12.54 -19.20
CA ALA A 16 10.22 12.46 -19.67
C ALA A 16 11.07 11.45 -18.89
N ILE A 17 10.85 11.31 -17.58
CA ILE A 17 11.51 10.30 -16.74
C ILE A 17 11.11 8.89 -17.19
N ILE A 18 9.81 8.62 -17.34
CA ILE A 18 9.30 7.30 -17.78
C ILE A 18 9.84 6.95 -19.17
N LYS A 19 9.85 7.89 -20.11
CA LYS A 19 10.37 7.66 -21.47
C LYS A 19 11.84 7.25 -21.47
N ARG A 20 12.65 7.90 -20.62
CA ARG A 20 14.08 7.55 -20.47
C ARG A 20 14.25 6.16 -19.86
N ALA A 21 13.45 5.80 -18.85
CA ALA A 21 13.47 4.48 -18.25
C ALA A 21 13.06 3.38 -19.25
N ALA A 22 11.94 3.58 -19.96
CA ALA A 22 11.44 2.68 -20.98
C ALA A 22 12.47 2.41 -22.08
N ARG A 23 13.14 3.48 -22.57
CA ARG A 23 14.22 3.36 -23.55
C ARG A 23 15.42 2.57 -23.00
N ARG A 24 15.81 2.82 -21.75
CA ARG A 24 16.93 2.12 -21.09
C ARG A 24 16.65 0.62 -20.92
N GLU A 25 15.40 0.28 -20.63
CA GLU A 25 14.98 -1.11 -20.36
C GLU A 25 14.45 -1.86 -21.59
N GLY A 26 14.28 -1.18 -22.73
CA GLY A 26 13.72 -1.76 -23.95
C GLY A 26 12.24 -2.14 -23.84
N LYS A 27 11.53 -1.55 -22.88
CA LYS A 27 10.12 -1.84 -22.59
C LYS A 27 9.21 -0.76 -23.18
N PRO A 28 7.95 -1.09 -23.51
CA PRO A 28 6.98 -0.08 -23.92
C PRO A 28 6.58 0.80 -22.74
N GLU A 29 6.45 2.11 -22.97
CA GLU A 29 6.00 3.10 -21.98
C GLU A 29 4.66 2.70 -21.32
N SER A 30 3.80 2.00 -22.06
CA SER A 30 2.51 1.50 -21.59
C SER A 30 2.61 0.51 -20.43
N GLU A 31 3.73 -0.18 -20.25
CA GLU A 31 3.93 -1.03 -19.08
C GLU A 31 4.04 -0.23 -17.79
N TYR A 32 4.83 0.84 -17.78
CA TYR A 32 4.96 1.73 -16.62
C TYR A 32 3.61 2.36 -16.26
N PHE A 33 2.82 2.79 -17.26
CA PHE A 33 1.50 3.34 -16.98
C PHE A 33 0.55 2.28 -16.41
N ARG A 34 0.54 1.05 -16.94
CA ARG A 34 -0.27 -0.04 -16.38
C ARG A 34 0.11 -0.36 -14.94
N GLU A 35 1.41 -0.39 -14.64
CA GLU A 35 1.90 -0.60 -13.28
C GLU A 35 1.50 0.54 -12.34
N ALA A 36 1.64 1.79 -12.78
CA ALA A 36 1.22 2.96 -12.00
C ALA A 36 -0.29 2.91 -11.67
N PHE A 37 -1.14 2.55 -12.65
CA PHE A 37 -2.57 2.35 -12.41
C PHE A 37 -2.84 1.21 -11.42
N HIS A 38 -2.08 0.12 -11.50
CA HIS A 38 -2.24 -1.00 -10.57
C HIS A 38 -1.88 -0.60 -9.14
N ILE A 39 -0.75 0.08 -8.94
CA ILE A 39 -0.34 0.59 -7.62
C ILE A 39 -1.38 1.59 -7.09
N ALA A 40 -1.88 2.49 -7.94
CA ALA A 40 -2.92 3.45 -7.55
C ALA A 40 -4.22 2.72 -7.15
N ALA A 41 -4.62 1.68 -7.88
CA ALA A 41 -5.80 0.88 -7.55
C ALA A 41 -5.64 0.18 -6.20
N LEU A 42 -4.48 -0.44 -5.93
CA LEU A 42 -4.19 -1.06 -4.63
C LEU A 42 -4.23 -0.05 -3.49
N ARG A 43 -3.69 1.16 -3.69
CA ARG A 43 -3.75 2.24 -2.69
C ARG A 43 -5.17 2.73 -2.44
N ALA A 44 -5.99 2.80 -3.49
CA ALA A 44 -7.38 3.22 -3.39
C ALA A 44 -8.29 2.12 -2.79
N GLN A 45 -7.84 0.87 -2.77
CA GLN A 45 -8.52 -0.25 -2.15
C GLN A 45 -8.45 -0.12 -0.62
N ARG A 46 -9.34 0.73 -0.08
CA ARG A 46 -9.56 0.84 1.36
C ARG A 46 -10.27 -0.42 1.85
N TRP A 47 -9.92 -0.90 3.04
CA TRP A 47 -10.71 -1.92 3.73
C TRP A 47 -12.01 -1.22 4.15
N THR A 48 -13.05 -1.41 3.36
CA THR A 48 -14.36 -0.78 3.60
C THR A 48 -15.07 -1.42 4.79
N GLU A 49 -14.70 -2.66 5.10
CA GLU A 49 -15.23 -3.41 6.23
C GLU A 49 -14.26 -3.32 7.41
N PRO A 50 -14.77 -3.19 8.64
CA PRO A 50 -13.94 -3.32 9.83
C PRO A 50 -13.21 -4.67 9.76
N LEU A 51 -11.94 -4.66 10.16
CA LEU A 51 -11.16 -5.89 10.29
C LEU A 51 -11.94 -6.88 11.17
N ASP A 52 -12.38 -7.99 10.58
CA ASP A 52 -13.01 -9.10 11.29
C ASP A 52 -11.94 -9.90 12.05
N LEU A 53 -11.28 -9.22 12.99
CA LEU A 53 -10.33 -9.86 13.89
C LEU A 53 -11.12 -10.57 14.98
N PRO A 54 -10.76 -11.83 15.30
CA PRO A 54 -11.33 -12.50 16.45
C PRO A 54 -11.07 -11.65 17.70
N GLN A 55 -12.14 -11.32 18.42
CA GLN A 55 -12.02 -10.66 19.71
C GLN A 55 -11.56 -11.69 20.75
N PHE A 56 -10.39 -11.47 21.32
CA PHE A 56 -9.89 -12.27 22.43
C PHE A 56 -10.31 -11.60 23.74
N SER A 57 -11.07 -12.32 24.57
CA SER A 57 -11.28 -11.93 25.96
C SER A 57 -10.18 -12.54 26.81
N PHE A 58 -9.47 -11.68 27.56
CA PHE A 58 -8.41 -12.10 28.48
C PHE A 58 -8.94 -12.50 29.86
N GLY A 59 -10.27 -12.60 30.04
CA GLY A 59 -10.92 -12.96 31.31
C GLY A 59 -10.83 -11.88 32.41
N LYS A 60 -10.16 -10.76 32.13
CA LYS A 60 -10.08 -9.55 32.96
C LYS A 60 -10.06 -8.32 32.04
N ASP A 61 -10.46 -7.17 32.58
CA ASP A 61 -10.22 -5.89 31.91
C ASP A 61 -8.71 -5.66 31.80
N VAL A 62 -8.24 -5.39 30.59
CA VAL A 62 -6.84 -5.06 30.31
C VAL A 62 -6.67 -3.56 30.50
N THR A 63 -5.81 -3.17 31.44
CA THR A 63 -5.48 -1.76 31.70
C THR A 63 -4.26 -1.31 30.89
N GLU A 64 -4.05 0.01 30.78
CA GLU A 64 -2.86 0.57 30.12
C GLU A 64 -1.55 0.12 30.80
N ASP A 65 -1.56 -0.07 32.12
CA ASP A 65 -0.42 -0.58 32.89
C ASP A 65 -0.12 -2.05 32.57
N ASP A 66 -1.14 -2.90 32.38
CA ASP A 66 -0.94 -4.28 31.95
C ASP A 66 -0.21 -4.35 30.60
N VAL A 67 -0.58 -3.48 29.65
CA VAL A 67 0.05 -3.40 28.32
C VAL A 67 1.49 -2.90 28.42
N ARG A 68 1.72 -1.83 29.19
CA ARG A 68 3.05 -1.24 29.38
C ARG A 68 4.04 -2.22 29.98
N ASN A 69 3.64 -2.93 31.03
CA ASN A 69 4.49 -3.91 31.71
C ASN A 69 4.81 -5.08 30.78
N ALA A 70 3.84 -5.62 30.04
CA ALA A 70 4.06 -6.73 29.11
C ALA A 70 5.08 -6.38 28.00
N VAL A 71 5.05 -5.16 27.46
CA VAL A 71 6.00 -4.71 26.43
C VAL A 71 7.41 -4.55 27.00
N GLN A 72 7.53 -4.05 28.23
CA GLN A 72 8.81 -3.90 28.92
C GLN A 72 9.42 -5.27 29.28
N GLU A 73 8.61 -6.23 29.73
CA GLU A 73 9.05 -7.60 30.03
C GLU A 73 9.49 -8.37 28.78
N MET A 74 8.91 -8.06 27.61
CA MET A 74 9.34 -8.64 26.31
C MET A 74 10.62 -8.00 25.74
N GLY A 75 11.19 -6.98 26.39
CA GLY A 75 12.45 -6.36 25.95
C GLY A 75 12.32 -5.51 24.68
N GLY A 76 11.19 -4.82 24.48
CA GLY A 76 11.04 -3.83 23.40
C GLY A 76 12.05 -2.68 23.55
N PRO A 77 12.58 -2.12 22.44
CA PRO A 77 13.67 -1.15 22.49
C PRO A 77 13.23 0.17 23.15
N GLU A 78 14.14 0.76 23.94
CA GLU A 78 14.07 2.14 24.44
C GLU A 78 14.05 3.18 23.31
#